data_AF-A0A0K3B4U6-F1
#
_entry.id   AF-A0A0K3B4U6-F1
#
_cell.length_a   1.000
_cell.length_b   1.000
_cell.length_c   1.000
_cell.angle_alpha   90.00
_cell.angle_beta   90.00
_cell.angle_gamma   90.00
#
_symmetry.space_group_name_H-M   'P 1'
#
loop_
_entity.id
_entity.type
_entity.pdbx_description
1 polymer ?
#
loop_
_entity_poly.entity_id
_entity_poly.type
_entity_poly.pdbx_seq_one_letter_code
_entity_poly.pdbx_strand_id
1 'polypeptide(L)'
;MVTIAFDLDHPARSLAYIAAQATRRRRWIRAFSGNPTAPLLAELGRLFTSGAIRPQVDRVFPLADIAVAHRALEQGGVRGKIVVELP
;
A
#
# COMPACT_ATOMS: atom_id res chain seq x y z
N MET A 1 -10.01 -0.66 2.39
CA MET A 1 -8.60 -0.29 2.54
C MET A 1 -7.96 -1.33 3.46
N VAL A 2 -6.99 -2.12 3.01
CA VAL A 2 -6.10 -2.80 3.99
C VAL A 2 -5.11 -1.73 4.35
N THR A 3 -5.38 -1.07 5.46
CA THR A 3 -4.66 0.13 5.81
C THR A 3 -3.45 -0.25 6.63
N ILE A 4 -2.31 0.28 6.22
CA ILE A 4 -1.12 0.38 7.06
C ILE A 4 -1.42 1.36 8.23
N ALA A 5 -2.48 2.17 8.13
CA ALA A 5 -2.99 3.07 9.15
C ALA A 5 -4.49 2.84 9.40
N PHE A 6 -4.89 2.21 10.50
CA PHE A 6 -6.30 2.06 10.88
C PHE A 6 -7.09 3.37 10.69
N ASP A 7 -8.39 3.29 10.33
CA ASP A 7 -9.27 4.47 10.50
C ASP A 7 -9.38 4.70 12.01
N LEU A 8 -8.62 5.69 12.48
CA LEU A 8 -8.46 6.05 13.89
C LEU A 8 -9.66 6.83 14.41
N ASP A 9 -10.41 7.49 13.53
CA ASP A 9 -11.63 8.23 13.88
C ASP A 9 -12.80 7.26 14.12
N HIS A 10 -12.77 6.07 13.51
CA HIS A 10 -13.80 5.03 13.66
C HIS A 10 -13.21 3.65 14.02
N PRO A 11 -12.58 3.49 15.20
CA PRO A 11 -11.85 2.28 15.57
C PRO A 11 -12.74 1.04 15.65
N ALA A 12 -13.99 1.19 16.13
CA ALA A 12 -14.95 0.09 16.21
C ALA A 12 -15.30 -0.49 14.83
N ARG A 13 -15.43 0.37 13.81
CA ARG A 13 -15.72 -0.04 12.43
C ARG A 13 -14.52 -0.75 11.79
N SER A 14 -13.32 -0.25 12.02
CA SER A 14 -12.06 -0.89 11.61
C SER A 14 -11.91 -2.29 12.21
N LEU A 15 -12.11 -2.42 13.53
CA LEU A 15 -12.01 -3.69 14.24
C LEU A 15 -13.10 -4.68 13.81
N ALA A 16 -14.36 -4.23 13.68
CA ALA A 16 -15.45 -5.07 13.20
C ALA A 16 -15.24 -5.55 11.77
N TYR A 17 -14.71 -4.70 10.88
CA TYR A 17 -14.36 -5.08 9.52
C TYR A 17 -13.26 -6.16 9.50
N ILE A 18 -12.22 -6.03 10.33
CA ILE A 18 -11.16 -7.03 10.44
C ILE A 18 -11.71 -8.35 10.98
N ALA A 19 -12.48 -8.33 12.06
CA ALA A 19 -13.09 -9.53 12.64
C ALA A 19 -14.02 -10.25 11.65
N ALA A 20 -14.85 -9.49 10.93
CA ALA A 20 -15.76 -10.04 9.92
C ALA A 20 -15.05 -10.59 8.67
N GLN A 21 -13.86 -10.07 8.34
CA GLN A 21 -13.03 -10.59 7.23
C GLN A 21 -12.14 -11.75 7.68
N ALA A 22 -11.76 -11.84 8.95
CA ALA A 22 -10.94 -12.91 9.47
C ALA A 22 -11.58 -14.29 9.24
N THR A 23 -12.91 -14.40 9.33
CA THR A 23 -13.61 -15.68 9.13
C THR A 23 -13.69 -16.11 7.65
N ARG A 24 -13.40 -15.22 6.70
CA ARG A 24 -13.52 -15.50 5.26
C ARG A 24 -12.24 -16.10 4.69
N ARG A 25 -12.27 -17.39 4.35
CA ARG A 25 -11.13 -18.17 3.81
C ARG A 25 -10.56 -17.66 2.46
N ARG A 26 -11.22 -16.73 1.76
CA ARG A 26 -10.89 -16.32 0.37
C ARG A 26 -10.23 -14.94 0.22
N ARG A 27 -9.90 -14.20 1.29
CA ARG A 27 -9.16 -12.92 1.20
C ARG A 27 -7.92 -12.97 2.09
N TRP A 28 -6.74 -12.97 1.45
CA TRP A 28 -5.46 -13.39 2.05
C TRP A 28 -4.72 -12.35 2.88
N ILE A 29 -5.25 -11.13 3.04
CA ILE A 29 -4.50 -10.06 3.73
C ILE A 29 -5.30 -9.59 4.94
N ARG A 30 -4.93 -10.12 6.11
CA ARG A 30 -5.57 -9.88 7.42
C ARG A 30 -4.90 -8.73 8.19
N ALA A 31 -3.61 -8.51 7.95
CA ALA A 31 -2.80 -7.43 8.49
C ALA A 31 -1.61 -7.21 7.55
N PHE A 32 -1.08 -5.99 7.53
CA PHE A 32 0.14 -5.65 6.82
C PHE A 32 1.14 -5.13 7.86
N SER A 33 2.32 -5.73 7.92
CA SER A 33 3.44 -5.26 8.74
C SER A 33 4.61 -4.95 7.81
N GLY A 34 5.11 -3.72 7.85
CA GLY A 34 6.23 -3.27 7.02
C GLY A 34 7.52 -3.18 7.85
N ASN A 35 8.16 -4.31 8.14
CA ASN A 35 9.44 -4.36 8.85
C ASN A 35 10.58 -4.82 7.92
N PRO A 36 10.95 -4.05 6.88
CA PRO A 36 11.98 -4.47 5.95
C PRO A 36 13.36 -4.46 6.61
N THR A 37 14.17 -5.46 6.29
CA THR A 37 15.60 -5.52 6.68
C THR A 37 16.48 -5.18 5.49
N ALA A 38 17.73 -4.76 5.72
CA ALA A 38 18.67 -4.47 4.63
C ALA A 38 18.89 -5.68 3.69
N PRO A 39 19.07 -6.92 4.18
CA PRO A 39 19.17 -8.10 3.31
C PRO A 39 17.90 -8.33 2.47
N LEU A 40 16.71 -8.09 3.04
CA LEU A 40 15.45 -8.23 2.32
C LEU A 40 15.33 -7.21 1.18
N LEU A 41 15.72 -5.96 1.42
CA LEU A 41 15.72 -4.92 0.38
C LEU A 41 16.74 -5.20 -0.72
N ALA A 42 17.90 -5.75 -0.38
CA ALA A 42 18.91 -6.17 -1.35
C ALA A 42 18.38 -7.28 -2.28
N GLU A 43 17.74 -8.32 -1.71
CA GLU A 43 17.14 -9.37 -2.53
C GLU A 43 15.98 -8.86 -3.39
N LEU A 44 15.14 -7.97 -2.84
CA LEU A 44 14.08 -7.34 -3.61
C LEU A 44 14.64 -6.54 -4.79
N GLY A 45 15.74 -5.80 -4.60
CA GLY A 45 16.44 -5.10 -5.66
C GLY A 45 16.95 -6.06 -6.75
N ARG A 46 17.51 -7.20 -6.37
CA ARG A 46 17.99 -8.22 -7.31
C ARG A 46 16.85 -8.83 -8.14
N LEU A 47 15.70 -9.09 -7.52
CA LEU A 47 14.49 -9.59 -8.19
C LEU A 47 13.85 -8.54 -9.12
N PHE A 48 13.94 -7.27 -8.75
CA PHE A 48 13.50 -6.17 -9.61
C PHE A 48 14.40 -6.05 -10.85
N THR A 49 15.72 -6.02 -10.67
CA THR A 49 16.69 -5.91 -11.76
C THR A 49 16.63 -7.10 -12.71
N SER A 50 16.35 -8.31 -12.22
CA SER A 50 16.16 -9.50 -13.07
C SER A 50 14.82 -9.53 -13.81
N GLY A 51 13.91 -8.59 -13.52
CA GLY A 51 12.56 -8.55 -14.07
C GLY A 51 11.60 -9.59 -13.48
N ALA A 52 12.02 -10.35 -12.47
CA ALA A 52 11.18 -11.32 -11.77
C ALA A 52 10.03 -10.66 -10.99
N ILE A 53 10.24 -9.41 -10.55
CA ILE A 53 9.22 -8.58 -9.90
C ILE A 53 9.15 -7.24 -10.62
N ARG A 54 7.92 -6.76 -10.86
CA ARG A 54 7.66 -5.39 -11.34
C ARG A 54 6.77 -4.64 -10.35
N PRO A 55 7.13 -3.41 -9.94
CA PRO A 55 6.25 -2.59 -9.12
C PRO A 55 5.01 -2.22 -9.93
N GLN A 56 3.85 -2.39 -9.33
CA GLN A 56 2.62 -1.90 -9.93
C GLN A 56 2.48 -0.41 -9.61
N VAL A 57 2.63 0.44 -10.62
CA VAL A 57 2.39 1.88 -10.51
C VAL A 57 0.95 2.16 -10.89
N ASP A 58 0.20 2.77 -9.97
CA ASP A 58 -1.20 3.15 -10.19
C ASP A 58 -1.26 4.45 -11.00
N ARG A 59 -0.58 5.49 -10.48
CA ARG A 59 -0.54 6.84 -11.04
C ARG A 59 0.81 7.48 -10.73
N VAL A 60 1.23 8.39 -11.60
CA VAL A 60 2.41 9.25 -11.42
C VAL A 60 1.94 10.70 -11.38
N PHE A 61 2.43 11.46 -10.41
CA PHE A 61 2.18 12.90 -10.30
C PHE A 61 3.52 13.65 -10.32
N PRO A 62 3.62 14.81 -10.98
CA PRO A 62 4.78 15.67 -10.81
C PRO A 62 4.82 16.19 -9.37
N LEU A 63 6.01 16.52 -8.87
CA LEU A 63 6.18 17.08 -7.53
C LEU A 63 5.32 18.34 -7.30
N ALA A 64 5.09 19.14 -8.33
CA ALA A 64 4.20 20.32 -8.28
C ALA A 64 2.76 19.97 -7.84
N ASP A 65 2.30 18.75 -8.13
CA ASP A 65 0.95 18.27 -7.84
C ASP A 65 0.87 17.40 -6.57
N ILE A 66 1.83 17.52 -5.65
CA ILE A 66 1.90 16.69 -4.44
C ILE A 66 0.59 16.67 -3.64
N ALA A 67 -0.09 17.83 -3.53
CA ALA A 67 -1.37 17.91 -2.83
C ALA A 67 -2.48 17.09 -3.53
N VAL A 68 -2.45 17.00 -4.87
CA VAL A 68 -3.37 16.17 -5.64
C VAL A 68 -3.06 14.69 -5.42
N ALA A 69 -1.78 14.32 -5.41
CA ALA A 69 -1.33 12.96 -5.13
C ALA A 69 -1.82 12.45 -3.77
N HIS A 70 -1.73 13.29 -2.73
CA HIS A 70 -2.24 12.96 -1.39
C HIS A 70 -3.76 12.80 -1.35
N ARG A 71 -4.52 13.75 -1.92
CA ARG A 71 -5.99 13.61 -2.01
C ARG A 71 -6.41 12.35 -2.77
N ALA A 72 -5.71 12.02 -3.84
CA ALA A 72 -5.95 10.81 -4.64
C ALA A 72 -5.66 9.51 -3.86
N LEU A 73 -4.71 9.53 -2.92
CA LEU A 73 -4.43 8.42 -2.01
C LEU A 73 -5.54 8.28 -0.95
N GLU A 74 -5.96 9.39 -0.36
CA GLU A 74 -6.97 9.45 0.71
C GLU A 74 -8.35 8.98 0.25
N GLN A 75 -8.72 9.26 -1.01
CA GLN A 75 -9.95 8.76 -1.65
C GLN A 75 -10.03 7.22 -1.72
N GLY A 76 -8.89 6.52 -1.56
CA GLY A 76 -8.79 5.08 -1.66
C GLY A 76 -8.87 4.56 -3.10
N GLY A 77 -9.05 3.25 -3.25
CA GLY A 77 -9.16 2.61 -4.57
C GLY A 77 -7.84 2.43 -5.35
N VAL A 78 -6.72 2.95 -4.84
CA VAL A 78 -5.38 2.80 -5.43
C VAL A 78 -5.00 1.32 -5.58
N ARG A 79 -4.56 0.93 -6.78
CA ARG A 79 -4.06 -0.43 -7.08
C ARG A 79 -2.58 -0.37 -7.45
N GLY A 80 -1.72 -0.47 -6.43
CA GLY A 80 -0.28 -0.34 -6.59
C GLY A 80 0.27 0.83 -5.78
N LYS A 81 1.23 1.55 -6.35
CA LYS A 81 1.85 2.74 -5.74
C LYS A 81 1.52 3.99 -6.53
N ILE A 82 1.21 5.06 -5.81
CA ILE A 82 1.29 6.42 -6.35
C ILE A 82 2.77 6.82 -6.31
N VAL A 83 3.29 7.30 -7.43
CA VAL A 83 4.68 7.74 -7.57
C VAL A 83 4.68 9.26 -7.76
N VAL A 84 5.67 9.92 -7.15
CA VAL A 84 5.94 11.33 -7.36
C VAL A 84 7.19 11.44 -8.22
N GLU A 85 7.06 12.08 -9.37
CA GLU A 85 8.17 12.36 -10.27
C GLU A 85 8.87 13.64 -9.83
N LEU A 86 10.19 13.54 -9.66
CA LEU A 86 11.06 14.68 -9.38
C LEU A 86 11.48 15.34 -10.70
N PRO A 87 11.74 16.66 -10.69
CA PRO A 87 12.27 17.37 -11.86
C PRO A 87 13.67 16.91 -12.27
#